data_AF-A0A938N5Z0-F1
#
_entry.id   AF-A0A938N5Z0-F1
#
_cell.length_a   1.000
_cell.length_b   1.000
_cell.length_c   1.000
_cell.angle_alpha   90.00
_cell.angle_beta   90.00
_cell.angle_gamma   90.00
#
_symmetry.space_group_name_H-M   'P 1'
#
loop_
_entity.id
_entity.type
_entity.pdbx_description
1 polymer ?
#
loop_
_entity_poly.entity_id
_entity_poly.type
_entity_poly.pdbx_seq_one_letter_code
_entity_poly.pdbx_strand_id
1 'polypeptide(L)'
;MDVLRLRQRSASPADPWGVTGELVRRDRVVGVAATVRGVPPGLSPPVPALIATIAAEPGAGPSALWGPEGRARLDGIVRTLCDAARAHETEVWLRPNVDSLVSDLPTILRLTRRHAEDSLRVFLEPTALLAPSMGPGVGDFLQRCAEAVLPLPSIAGVLLSNAGGAPVHRGMVGRRPLAAFARAAADLGRPIALLDEEVGVQRAWLGLD
;
A
#
# COMPACT_ATOMS: atom_id res chain seq x y z
N MET A 1 -3.95 -24.32 -13.79
CA MET A 1 -4.50 -23.64 -12.60
C MET A 1 -3.33 -22.93 -11.93
N ASP A 2 -3.44 -21.62 -11.71
CA ASP A 2 -2.38 -20.86 -11.03
C ASP A 2 -2.52 -21.12 -9.52
N VAL A 3 -1.42 -21.37 -8.81
CA VAL A 3 -1.44 -21.74 -7.38
C VAL A 3 -0.73 -20.65 -6.58
N LEU A 4 -1.47 -19.93 -5.75
CA LEU A 4 -0.89 -19.04 -4.75
C LEU A 4 -0.25 -19.92 -3.65
N ARG A 5 1.09 -19.88 -3.52
CA ARG A 5 1.81 -20.56 -2.44
C ARG A 5 2.26 -19.52 -1.42
N LEU A 6 1.46 -19.33 -0.38
CA LEU A 6 1.86 -18.51 0.75
C LEU A 6 2.95 -19.25 1.55
N ARG A 7 4.15 -18.68 1.65
CA ARG A 7 5.26 -19.24 2.43
C ARG A 7 5.62 -18.32 3.59
N GLN A 8 5.36 -18.71 4.82
CA GLN A 8 5.76 -17.90 5.96
C GLN A 8 7.29 -17.80 6.06
N ARG A 9 7.87 -16.62 5.77
CA ARG A 9 9.22 -16.24 6.20
C ARG A 9 9.08 -15.40 7.47
N SER A 10 9.86 -15.71 8.51
CA SER A 10 9.78 -14.99 9.78
C SER A 10 10.12 -13.51 9.60
N ALA A 11 9.38 -12.66 10.31
CA ALA A 11 9.53 -11.21 10.31
C ALA A 11 10.99 -10.78 10.60
N SER A 12 11.50 -9.88 9.75
CA SER A 12 12.68 -9.07 10.09
C SER A 12 12.28 -8.05 11.17
N PRO A 13 13.17 -7.67 12.09
CA PRO A 13 12.92 -6.55 13.02
C PRO A 13 12.58 -5.23 12.32
N ALA A 14 12.97 -5.07 11.05
CA ALA A 14 12.65 -3.90 10.22
C ALA A 14 11.25 -3.97 9.57
N ASP A 15 10.55 -5.09 9.67
CA ASP A 15 9.19 -5.28 9.16
C ASP A 15 8.36 -6.14 10.14
N PRO A 16 7.88 -5.55 11.26
CA PRO A 16 7.16 -6.27 12.31
C PRO A 16 5.82 -6.89 11.86
N TRP A 17 5.40 -6.61 10.62
CA TRP A 17 4.14 -7.07 10.01
C TRP A 17 4.36 -8.04 8.84
N GLY A 18 5.62 -8.37 8.53
CA GLY A 18 6.01 -9.11 7.34
C GLY A 18 5.85 -10.62 7.47
N VAL A 19 4.84 -11.17 6.79
CA VAL A 19 4.83 -12.55 6.30
C VAL A 19 4.83 -12.46 4.76
N THR A 20 5.59 -13.30 4.04
CA THR A 20 5.80 -13.15 2.58
C THR A 20 5.16 -14.28 1.77
N GLY A 21 4.03 -14.07 1.08
CA GLY A 21 3.53 -15.06 0.12
C GLY A 21 4.19 -14.97 -1.25
N GLU A 22 4.28 -16.08 -1.98
CA GLU A 22 4.73 -16.10 -3.37
C GLU A 22 3.59 -16.59 -4.27
N LEU A 23 3.22 -15.81 -5.30
CA LEU A 23 2.36 -16.30 -6.36
C LEU A 23 3.23 -17.04 -7.39
N VAL A 24 3.15 -18.37 -7.39
CA VAL A 24 3.96 -19.22 -8.26
C VAL A 24 3.10 -19.75 -9.41
N ARG A 25 3.54 -19.52 -10.65
CA ARG A 25 2.87 -20.02 -11.85
C ARG A 25 3.84 -20.91 -12.63
N ARG A 26 3.52 -22.19 -12.76
CA ARG A 26 4.26 -23.17 -13.61
C ARG A 26 5.78 -23.11 -13.40
N ASP A 27 6.22 -23.24 -12.15
CA ASP A 27 7.63 -23.24 -11.75
C ASP A 27 8.40 -21.92 -11.99
N ARG A 28 7.69 -20.80 -12.21
CA ARG A 28 8.24 -19.44 -12.21
C ARG A 28 7.52 -18.59 -11.17
N VAL A 29 8.28 -17.81 -10.40
CA VAL A 29 7.72 -16.77 -9.52
C VAL A 29 7.26 -15.64 -10.41
N VAL A 30 5.94 -15.45 -10.56
CA VAL A 30 5.36 -14.43 -11.46
C VAL A 30 5.01 -13.13 -10.71
N GLY A 31 5.14 -13.17 -9.39
CA GLY A 31 5.02 -12.03 -8.49
C GLY A 31 5.17 -12.50 -7.05
N VAL A 32 5.85 -11.72 -6.23
CA VAL A 32 5.84 -11.90 -4.78
C VAL A 32 4.62 -11.14 -4.25
N ALA A 33 3.71 -11.85 -3.59
CA ALA A 33 2.57 -11.27 -2.91
C ALA A 33 2.81 -11.43 -1.40
N ALA A 34 3.56 -10.50 -0.81
CA ALA A 34 3.77 -10.50 0.63
C ALA A 34 2.42 -10.31 1.35
N THR A 35 2.23 -10.97 2.49
CA THR A 35 0.97 -11.09 3.23
C THR A 35 1.20 -11.39 4.72
N VAL A 36 0.88 -10.43 5.60
CA VAL A 36 -0.08 -10.50 6.76
C VAL A 36 0.30 -11.01 8.16
N ARG A 37 0.10 -10.16 9.18
CA ARG A 37 -0.95 -10.24 10.24
C ARG A 37 -1.13 -8.89 10.94
N GLY A 38 -2.37 -8.49 11.18
CA GLY A 38 -2.71 -7.31 11.97
C GLY A 38 -3.27 -6.20 11.10
N VAL A 39 -4.56 -5.95 11.26
CA VAL A 39 -5.04 -4.60 11.02
C VAL A 39 -4.24 -3.68 11.97
N PRO A 40 -3.64 -2.57 11.50
CA PRO A 40 -2.91 -1.69 12.39
C PRO A 40 -3.79 -1.30 13.58
N PRO A 41 -3.26 -1.23 14.81
CA PRO A 41 -4.05 -0.82 15.96
C PRO A 41 -4.85 0.46 15.67
N GLY A 42 -6.17 0.41 15.84
CA GLY A 42 -7.07 1.54 15.58
C GLY A 42 -7.78 1.52 14.21
N LEU A 43 -7.37 0.65 13.29
CA LEU A 43 -8.22 0.24 12.17
C LEU A 43 -9.08 -0.95 12.65
N SER A 44 -10.38 -0.90 12.42
CA SER A 44 -11.28 -2.05 12.55
C SER A 44 -12.03 -2.16 11.24
N PRO A 45 -11.50 -2.86 10.22
CA PRO A 45 -12.32 -3.19 9.09
C PRO A 45 -13.45 -4.10 9.58
N PRO A 46 -14.66 -3.97 9.01
CA PRO A 46 -15.76 -4.87 9.33
C PRO A 46 -15.46 -6.33 8.93
N VAL A 47 -14.38 -6.58 8.18
CA VAL A 47 -14.01 -7.87 7.57
C VAL A 47 -12.48 -8.05 7.65
N PRO A 48 -11.95 -9.27 7.84
CA PRO A 48 -10.51 -9.54 7.74
C PRO A 48 -9.90 -9.04 6.41
N ALA A 49 -8.70 -8.49 6.46
CA ALA A 49 -8.03 -7.93 5.28
C ALA A 49 -6.67 -8.59 4.98
N LEU A 50 -6.41 -8.82 3.70
CA LEU A 50 -5.15 -9.25 3.13
C LEU A 50 -4.36 -8.03 2.64
N ILE A 51 -3.35 -7.58 3.38
CA ILE A 51 -2.47 -6.51 2.91
C ILE A 51 -1.43 -7.09 1.94
N ALA A 52 -1.38 -6.58 0.71
CA ALA A 52 -0.52 -7.09 -0.35
C ALA A 52 0.27 -6.00 -1.06
N THR A 53 1.53 -6.31 -1.37
CA THR A 53 2.38 -5.55 -2.28
C THR A 53 2.69 -6.43 -3.48
N ILE A 54 2.63 -5.88 -4.70
CA ILE A 54 2.92 -6.62 -5.93
C ILE A 54 4.26 -6.15 -6.48
N ALA A 55 5.30 -6.94 -6.38
CA ALA A 55 6.64 -6.58 -6.88
C ALA A 55 6.89 -7.09 -8.30
N ALA A 56 7.77 -6.39 -9.03
CA ALA A 56 8.31 -6.87 -10.30
C ALA A 56 9.28 -8.05 -10.09
N GLU A 57 9.43 -8.90 -11.11
CA GLU A 57 10.55 -9.85 -11.14
C GLU A 57 11.89 -9.08 -11.26
N PRO A 58 12.94 -9.46 -10.51
CA PRO A 58 14.26 -8.85 -10.65
C PRO A 58 14.76 -8.91 -12.10
N GLY A 59 15.17 -7.76 -12.64
CA GLY A 59 15.67 -7.65 -14.01
C GLY A 59 14.60 -7.49 -15.11
N ALA A 60 13.31 -7.39 -14.74
CA ALA A 60 12.26 -7.05 -15.71
C ALA A 60 12.47 -5.63 -16.26
N GLY A 61 12.61 -5.50 -17.57
CA GLY A 61 12.74 -4.21 -18.23
C GLY A 61 11.43 -3.39 -18.19
N PRO A 62 11.49 -2.05 -18.36
CA PRO A 62 10.30 -1.18 -18.27
C PRO A 62 9.16 -1.56 -19.22
N SER A 63 9.47 -2.05 -20.42
CA SER A 63 8.46 -2.50 -21.40
C SER A 63 7.67 -3.72 -20.93
N ALA A 64 8.32 -4.65 -20.24
CA ALA A 64 7.68 -5.85 -19.68
C ALA A 64 6.75 -5.51 -18.50
N LEU A 65 7.00 -4.40 -17.81
CA LEU A 65 6.22 -3.95 -16.65
C LEU A 65 5.08 -3.01 -17.05
N TRP A 66 5.34 -2.05 -17.93
CA TRP A 66 4.44 -0.93 -18.20
C TRP A 66 3.76 -0.97 -19.58
N GLY A 67 4.19 -1.90 -20.45
CA GLY A 67 3.52 -2.18 -21.71
C GLY A 67 2.16 -2.87 -21.55
N PRO A 68 1.39 -3.05 -22.64
CA PRO A 68 0.07 -3.68 -22.60
C PRO A 68 0.07 -5.06 -21.91
N GLU A 69 1.09 -5.88 -22.15
CA GLU A 69 1.23 -7.20 -21.54
C GLU A 69 1.50 -7.13 -20.03
N GLY A 70 2.38 -6.23 -19.59
CA GLY A 70 2.66 -6.00 -18.17
C GLY A 70 1.42 -5.54 -17.41
N ARG A 71 0.66 -4.62 -18.01
CA ARG A 71 -0.63 -4.16 -17.47
C ARG A 71 -1.66 -5.28 -17.39
N ALA A 72 -1.79 -6.08 -18.44
CA ALA A 72 -2.70 -7.24 -18.44
C ALA A 72 -2.28 -8.28 -17.40
N ARG A 73 -0.98 -8.49 -17.18
CA ARG A 73 -0.46 -9.37 -16.13
C ARG A 73 -0.81 -8.85 -14.74
N LEU A 74 -0.58 -7.56 -14.46
CA LEU A 74 -0.94 -6.93 -13.20
C LEU A 74 -2.44 -7.08 -12.91
N ASP A 75 -3.30 -6.81 -13.89
CA ASP A 75 -4.76 -6.96 -13.73
C ASP A 75 -5.15 -8.43 -13.48
N GLY A 76 -4.47 -9.39 -14.12
CA GLY A 76 -4.66 -10.81 -13.87
C GLY A 76 -4.26 -11.23 -12.45
N ILE A 77 -3.17 -10.68 -11.92
CA ILE A 77 -2.73 -10.90 -10.52
C ILE A 77 -3.77 -10.34 -9.56
N VAL A 78 -4.19 -9.09 -9.74
CA VAL A 78 -5.19 -8.43 -8.89
C VAL A 78 -6.50 -9.22 -8.88
N ARG A 79 -7.01 -9.63 -10.05
CA ARG A 79 -8.22 -10.46 -10.13
C ARG A 79 -8.07 -11.78 -9.36
N THR A 80 -6.93 -12.46 -9.51
CA THR A 80 -6.65 -13.71 -8.78
C THR A 80 -6.67 -13.49 -7.26
N LEU A 81 -6.10 -12.38 -6.79
CA LEU A 81 -6.13 -12.01 -5.37
C LEU A 81 -7.56 -11.73 -4.90
N CYS A 82 -8.34 -10.97 -5.67
CA CYS A 82 -9.73 -10.66 -5.33
C CYS A 82 -10.62 -11.92 -5.31
N ASP A 83 -10.46 -12.83 -6.27
CA ASP A 83 -11.20 -14.09 -6.32
C ASP A 83 -10.86 -14.98 -5.11
N ALA A 84 -9.58 -15.06 -4.73
CA ALA A 84 -9.16 -15.78 -3.54
C ALA A 84 -9.72 -15.14 -2.25
N ALA A 85 -9.65 -13.82 -2.13
CA ALA A 85 -10.19 -13.10 -0.98
C ALA A 85 -11.70 -13.27 -0.85
N ARG A 86 -12.44 -13.21 -1.97
CA ARG A 86 -13.88 -13.47 -2.01
C ARG A 86 -14.23 -14.87 -1.52
N ALA A 87 -13.46 -15.89 -1.90
CA ALA A 87 -13.65 -17.26 -1.45
C ALA A 87 -13.42 -17.47 0.06
N HIS A 88 -12.71 -16.54 0.71
CA HIS A 88 -12.41 -16.56 2.15
C HIS A 88 -13.13 -15.47 2.94
N GLU A 89 -14.10 -14.78 2.32
CA GLU A 89 -14.80 -13.65 2.93
C GLU A 89 -13.84 -12.58 3.49
N THR A 90 -12.78 -12.27 2.74
CA THR A 90 -11.78 -11.24 3.10
C THR A 90 -11.74 -10.12 2.07
N GLU A 91 -11.15 -8.98 2.46
CA GLU A 91 -10.76 -7.92 1.52
C GLU A 91 -9.29 -8.06 1.10
N VAL A 92 -8.93 -7.49 -0.07
CA VAL A 92 -7.53 -7.30 -0.50
C VAL A 92 -7.18 -5.83 -0.37
N TRP A 93 -6.20 -5.50 0.47
CA TRP A 93 -5.71 -4.15 0.65
C TRP A 93 -4.34 -4.04 -0.02
N LEU A 94 -4.29 -3.42 -1.20
CA LEU A 94 -3.01 -3.14 -1.84
C LEU A 94 -2.27 -2.05 -1.05
N ARG A 95 -0.99 -2.25 -0.78
CA ARG A 95 -0.07 -1.23 -0.24
C ARG A 95 0.92 -0.83 -1.34
N PRO A 96 0.61 0.23 -2.11
CA PRO A 96 1.51 0.80 -3.09
C PRO A 96 2.86 1.23 -2.48
N ASN A 97 3.95 1.00 -3.21
CA ASN A 97 5.27 1.55 -2.88
C ASN A 97 6.13 1.72 -4.14
N VAL A 98 7.20 2.50 -4.03
CA VAL A 98 8.09 2.88 -5.15
C VAL A 98 8.75 1.69 -5.84
N ASP A 99 8.99 0.59 -5.13
CA ASP A 99 9.63 -0.63 -5.63
C ASP A 99 8.63 -1.68 -6.16
N SER A 100 7.34 -1.36 -6.16
CA SER A 100 6.26 -2.26 -6.57
C SER A 100 5.75 -1.94 -7.98
N LEU A 101 4.95 -2.85 -8.55
CA LEU A 101 4.19 -2.63 -9.78
C LEU A 101 3.05 -1.61 -9.61
N VAL A 102 2.69 -1.30 -8.36
CA VAL A 102 1.71 -0.26 -8.02
C VAL A 102 2.46 0.85 -7.30
N SER A 103 3.22 1.63 -8.05
CA SER A 103 4.21 2.59 -7.52
C SER A 103 3.89 4.05 -7.81
N ASP A 104 2.77 4.34 -8.48
CA ASP A 104 2.39 5.70 -8.84
C ASP A 104 0.87 5.95 -8.74
N LEU A 105 0.49 7.23 -8.65
CA LEU A 105 -0.91 7.64 -8.55
C LEU A 105 -1.73 7.18 -9.77
N PRO A 106 -1.26 7.34 -11.04
CA PRO A 106 -2.03 6.87 -12.20
C PRO A 106 -2.38 5.38 -12.14
N THR A 107 -1.46 4.53 -11.68
CA THR A 107 -1.68 3.08 -11.55
C THR A 107 -2.67 2.77 -10.44
N ILE A 108 -2.57 3.45 -9.30
CA ILE A 108 -3.54 3.35 -8.20
C ILE A 108 -4.94 3.73 -8.70
N LEU A 109 -5.08 4.90 -9.35
CA LEU A 109 -6.35 5.39 -9.89
C LEU A 109 -6.95 4.43 -10.92
N ARG A 110 -6.11 3.84 -11.79
CA ARG A 110 -6.55 2.88 -12.80
C ARG A 110 -7.09 1.61 -12.15
N LEU A 111 -6.37 1.05 -11.18
CA LEU A 111 -6.77 -0.19 -10.52
C LEU A 111 -8.04 -0.02 -9.69
N THR A 112 -8.15 1.05 -8.90
CA THR A 112 -9.33 1.31 -8.07
C THR A 112 -10.59 1.52 -8.90
N ARG A 113 -10.50 2.22 -10.05
CA ARG A 113 -11.63 2.36 -10.98
C ARG A 113 -12.00 1.03 -11.64
N ARG A 114 -11.02 0.25 -12.07
CA ARG A 114 -11.24 -1.02 -12.77
C ARG A 114 -11.86 -2.09 -11.87
N HIS A 115 -11.52 -2.07 -10.59
CA HIS A 115 -11.91 -3.06 -9.58
C HIS A 115 -12.83 -2.46 -8.51
N ALA A 116 -13.62 -1.44 -8.87
CA ALA A 116 -14.49 -0.74 -7.92
C ALA A 116 -15.52 -1.67 -7.26
N GLU A 117 -16.00 -2.67 -8.01
CA GLU A 117 -16.99 -3.67 -7.57
C GLU A 117 -16.35 -4.92 -6.94
N ASP A 118 -15.01 -5.00 -6.90
CA ASP A 118 -14.31 -6.13 -6.29
C ASP A 118 -14.01 -5.87 -4.80
N SER A 119 -13.49 -6.88 -4.11
CA SER A 119 -12.98 -6.79 -2.73
C SER A 119 -11.67 -6.00 -2.60
N LEU A 120 -11.30 -5.25 -3.65
CA LEU A 120 -10.06 -4.49 -3.71
C LEU A 120 -10.20 -3.16 -2.95
N ARG A 121 -9.24 -2.92 -2.06
CA ARG A 121 -9.01 -1.65 -1.39
C ARG A 121 -7.54 -1.26 -1.51
N VAL A 122 -7.24 -0.02 -1.17
CA VAL A 122 -5.88 0.51 -1.06
C VAL A 122 -5.64 0.94 0.38
N PHE A 123 -4.57 0.44 0.95
CA PHE A 123 -4.00 0.91 2.20
C PHE A 123 -2.83 1.83 1.86
N LEU A 124 -3.12 3.14 1.87
CA LEU A 124 -2.26 4.15 1.27
C LEU A 124 -1.16 4.57 2.23
N GLU A 125 0.10 4.39 1.83
CA GLU A 125 1.25 5.01 2.50
C GLU A 125 1.91 5.98 1.54
N PRO A 126 1.60 7.28 1.62
CA PRO A 126 2.00 8.20 0.56
C PRO A 126 3.53 8.40 0.52
N THR A 127 4.22 8.29 1.64
CA THR A 127 5.68 8.36 1.73
C THR A 127 6.40 7.15 1.13
N ALA A 128 5.74 5.99 1.05
CA ALA A 128 6.30 4.80 0.40
C ALA A 128 6.35 4.94 -1.13
N LEU A 129 5.65 5.91 -1.70
CA LEU A 129 5.65 6.22 -3.14
C LEU A 129 6.74 7.25 -3.53
N LEU A 130 7.48 7.77 -2.56
CA LEU A 130 8.50 8.77 -2.82
C LEU A 130 9.75 8.12 -3.40
N ALA A 131 10.09 8.47 -4.64
CA ALA A 131 11.41 8.22 -5.18
C ALA A 131 12.44 9.17 -4.56
N PRO A 132 13.73 8.77 -4.45
CA PRO A 132 14.78 9.63 -3.88
C PRO A 132 14.88 11.02 -4.53
N SER A 133 14.56 11.14 -5.82
CA SER A 133 14.58 12.39 -6.58
C SER A 133 13.46 13.37 -6.21
N MET A 134 12.46 12.95 -5.43
CA MET A 134 11.27 13.74 -5.12
C MET A 134 11.40 14.61 -3.86
N GLY A 135 12.57 14.61 -3.19
CA GLY A 135 12.81 15.36 -1.95
C GLY A 135 12.31 16.82 -1.99
N PRO A 136 12.72 17.64 -2.97
CA PRO A 136 12.26 19.03 -3.08
C PRO A 136 10.75 19.20 -3.33
N GLY A 137 10.09 18.20 -3.92
CA GLY A 137 8.68 18.24 -4.33
C GLY A 137 7.74 17.40 -3.46
N VAL A 138 8.20 16.96 -2.28
CA VAL A 138 7.44 16.05 -1.42
C VAL A 138 6.10 16.66 -0.98
N GLY A 139 6.07 17.96 -0.67
CA GLY A 139 4.84 18.66 -0.27
C GLY A 139 3.78 18.63 -1.37
N ASP A 140 4.16 19.02 -2.59
CA ASP A 140 3.27 19.02 -3.75
C ASP A 140 2.81 17.60 -4.09
N PHE A 141 3.69 16.60 -3.95
CA PHE A 141 3.31 15.22 -4.17
C PHE A 141 2.26 14.73 -3.17
N LEU A 142 2.47 14.99 -1.87
CA LEU A 142 1.53 14.62 -0.82
C LEU A 142 0.18 15.32 -1.02
N GLN A 143 0.20 16.61 -1.40
CA GLN A 143 -1.01 17.34 -1.74
C GLN A 143 -1.77 16.68 -2.90
N ARG A 144 -1.09 16.38 -4.03
CA ARG A 144 -1.73 15.69 -5.17
C ARG A 144 -2.28 14.33 -4.78
N CYS A 145 -1.60 13.60 -3.90
CA CYS A 145 -2.07 12.32 -3.39
C CYS A 145 -3.36 12.48 -2.57
N ALA A 146 -3.42 13.50 -1.70
CA ALA A 146 -4.60 13.84 -0.91
C ALA A 146 -5.79 14.29 -1.77
N GLU A 147 -5.55 15.01 -2.87
CA GLU A 147 -6.60 15.49 -3.77
C GLU A 147 -7.11 14.38 -4.71
N ALA A 148 -6.21 13.55 -5.25
CA ALA A 148 -6.56 12.60 -6.31
C ALA A 148 -6.98 11.22 -5.80
N VAL A 149 -6.30 10.71 -4.77
CA VAL A 149 -6.42 9.30 -4.36
C VAL A 149 -7.21 9.15 -3.07
N LEU A 150 -6.94 9.98 -2.07
CA LEU A 150 -7.55 9.89 -0.74
C LEU A 150 -9.10 9.96 -0.72
N PRO A 151 -9.78 10.71 -1.61
CA PRO A 151 -11.25 10.75 -1.63
C PRO A 151 -11.88 9.47 -2.17
N LEU A 152 -11.11 8.59 -2.84
CA LEU A 152 -11.68 7.41 -3.47
C LEU A 152 -12.29 6.46 -2.43
N PRO A 153 -13.51 5.91 -2.68
CA PRO A 153 -14.14 4.94 -1.79
C PRO A 153 -13.27 3.72 -1.50
N SER A 154 -12.43 3.33 -2.47
CA SER A 154 -11.51 2.19 -2.37
C SER A 154 -10.36 2.40 -1.39
N ILE A 155 -10.16 3.60 -0.82
CA ILE A 155 -9.13 3.82 0.21
C ILE A 155 -9.65 3.31 1.56
N ALA A 156 -9.12 2.17 2.00
CA ALA A 156 -9.48 1.55 3.28
C ALA A 156 -8.90 2.30 4.49
N GLY A 157 -7.73 2.93 4.30
CA GLY A 157 -7.05 3.66 5.34
C GLY A 157 -5.71 4.19 4.86
N VAL A 158 -5.07 4.95 5.73
CA VAL A 158 -3.75 5.54 5.50
C VAL A 158 -2.77 5.00 6.52
N LEU A 159 -1.61 4.55 6.08
CA LEU A 159 -0.44 4.43 6.93
C LEU A 159 0.37 5.71 6.80
N LEU A 160 0.51 6.47 7.88
CA LEU A 160 1.36 7.64 7.88
C LEU A 160 2.71 7.28 8.49
N SER A 161 3.73 7.36 7.66
CA SER A 161 5.14 7.18 8.01
C SER A 161 5.95 8.33 7.42
N ASN A 162 7.25 8.33 7.67
CA ASN A 162 8.22 9.16 6.98
C ASN A 162 8.96 8.34 5.91
N ALA A 163 9.80 8.99 5.10
CA ALA A 163 10.56 8.33 4.04
C ALA A 163 11.36 7.14 4.58
N GLY A 164 11.34 6.02 3.84
CA GLY A 164 11.99 4.77 4.24
C GLY A 164 11.27 4.00 5.35
N GLY A 165 10.00 4.32 5.65
CA GLY A 165 9.21 3.62 6.66
C GLY A 165 9.55 4.00 8.10
N ALA A 166 10.12 5.18 8.34
CA ALA A 166 10.38 5.68 9.69
C ALA A 166 9.09 6.24 10.35
N PRO A 167 9.00 6.30 11.69
CA PRO A 167 7.92 7.01 12.39
C PRO A 167 7.78 8.47 11.92
N VAL A 168 6.58 9.05 11.89
CA VAL A 168 6.34 10.35 11.21
C VAL A 168 7.23 11.50 11.71
N HIS A 169 7.55 11.50 13.00
CA HIS A 169 8.37 12.53 13.65
C HIS A 169 9.88 12.32 13.45
N ARG A 170 10.27 11.22 12.79
CA ARG A 170 11.66 10.85 12.45
C ARG A 170 11.78 10.77 10.93
N GLY A 171 12.86 11.29 10.36
CA GLY A 171 13.11 11.18 8.92
C GLY A 171 13.12 12.54 8.22
N MET A 172 12.98 12.49 6.89
CA MET A 172 13.30 13.63 6.02
C MET A 172 12.11 14.49 5.65
N VAL A 173 10.89 13.94 5.70
CA VAL A 173 9.68 14.69 5.39
C VAL A 173 9.30 15.54 6.60
N GLY A 174 9.19 16.85 6.39
CA GLY A 174 8.85 17.79 7.47
C GLY A 174 7.42 17.62 8.00
N ARG A 175 7.19 18.20 9.18
CA ARG A 175 5.89 18.19 9.89
C ARG A 175 4.72 18.70 9.05
N ARG A 176 4.88 19.88 8.45
CA ARG A 176 3.79 20.58 7.78
C ARG A 176 3.08 19.73 6.71
N PRO A 177 3.78 19.12 5.73
CA PRO A 177 3.10 18.33 4.69
C PRO A 177 2.48 17.03 5.24
N LEU A 178 3.12 16.34 6.19
CA LEU A 178 2.54 15.14 6.81
C LEU A 178 1.30 15.46 7.65
N ALA A 179 1.34 16.54 8.44
CA ALA A 179 0.19 16.99 9.22
C ALA A 179 -0.97 17.46 8.33
N ALA A 180 -0.68 18.12 7.20
CA ALA A 180 -1.70 18.49 6.21
C ALA A 180 -2.36 17.25 5.60
N PHE A 181 -1.57 16.25 5.21
CA PHE A 181 -2.10 14.98 4.70
C PHE A 181 -2.94 14.23 5.74
N ALA A 182 -2.48 14.20 6.99
CA ALA A 182 -3.20 13.57 8.10
C ALA A 182 -4.56 14.23 8.35
N ARG A 183 -4.63 15.57 8.35
CA ARG A 183 -5.90 16.31 8.46
C ARG A 183 -6.84 15.98 7.31
N ALA A 184 -6.34 16.01 6.07
CA ALA A 184 -7.15 15.65 4.91
C ALA A 184 -7.73 14.23 5.01
N ALA A 185 -6.96 13.27 5.55
CA ALA A 185 -7.45 11.91 5.79
C ALA A 185 -8.52 11.89 6.88
N ALA A 186 -8.30 12.58 8.00
CA ALA A 186 -9.26 12.67 9.09
C ALA A 186 -10.58 13.36 8.67
N ASP A 187 -10.50 14.45 7.91
CA ASP A 187 -11.67 15.20 7.40
C ASP A 187 -12.55 14.33 6.49
N LEU A 188 -11.94 13.38 5.77
CA LEU A 188 -12.62 12.40 4.93
C LEU A 188 -13.06 11.14 5.70
N GLY A 189 -12.86 11.10 7.03
CA GLY A 189 -13.16 9.93 7.86
C GLY A 189 -12.29 8.71 7.54
N ARG A 190 -11.14 8.91 6.88
CA ARG A 190 -10.21 7.82 6.57
C ARG A 190 -9.45 7.45 7.85
N PRO A 191 -9.43 6.17 8.25
CA PRO A 191 -8.64 5.77 9.40
C PRO A 191 -7.14 5.97 9.12
N ILE A 192 -6.41 6.40 10.15
CA ILE A 192 -4.98 6.69 10.08
C ILE A 192 -4.25 5.74 11.02
N ALA A 193 -3.35 4.94 10.47
CA ALA A 193 -2.38 4.15 11.19
C ALA A 193 -1.07 4.94 11.32
N LEU A 194 -0.43 4.82 12.48
CA LEU A 194 0.90 5.34 12.76
C LEU A 194 1.83 4.16 13.06
N LEU A 195 3.13 4.33 12.80
CA LEU A 195 4.13 3.28 13.03
C LEU A 195 4.61 3.26 14.48
N ASP A 196 4.98 2.09 14.99
CA ASP A 196 5.69 1.91 16.28
C ASP A 196 4.85 2.24 17.54
N GLU A 197 5.43 2.04 18.72
CA GLU A 197 4.80 2.20 20.05
C GLU A 197 4.66 3.67 20.47
N GLU A 198 5.38 4.60 19.84
CA GLU A 198 5.35 6.05 20.14
C GLU A 198 4.14 6.78 19.51
N VAL A 199 2.97 6.16 19.50
CA VAL A 199 1.75 6.71 18.86
C VAL A 199 1.38 8.08 19.45
N GLY A 200 1.48 8.25 20.77
CA GLY A 200 1.16 9.52 21.43
C GLY A 200 2.05 10.68 20.98
N VAL A 201 3.36 10.44 20.87
CA VAL A 201 4.34 11.45 20.38
C VAL A 201 4.03 11.83 18.93
N GLN A 202 3.71 10.85 18.11
CA GLN A 202 3.37 11.07 16.70
C GLN A 202 2.07 11.87 16.53
N ARG A 203 1.05 11.59 17.33
CA ARG A 203 -0.21 12.37 17.32
C ARG A 203 0.01 13.82 17.72
N ALA A 204 0.72 14.06 18.82
CA ALA A 204 1.09 15.42 19.25
C ALA A 204 1.94 16.15 18.20
N TRP A 205 2.89 15.45 17.59
CA TRP A 205 3.71 15.99 16.51
C TRP A 205 2.87 16.33 15.27
N LEU A 206 1.86 15.55 14.90
CA LEU A 206 0.95 15.90 13.80
C LEU A 206 -0.07 16.99 14.19
N GLY A 207 -0.31 17.16 15.49
CA GLY A 207 -1.38 18.02 16.02
C GLY A 207 -2.75 17.43 15.71
N LEU A 208 -2.94 16.15 16.09
CA LEU A 208 -4.17 15.35 15.96
C LEU A 208 -4.80 15.04 17.33
N ASP A 209 -4.54 15.89 18.32
CA ASP A 209 -5.12 15.81 19.66
C ASP A 209 -6.42 16.60 19.73
#